data_AF-A0AAW2X502-F1
#
_entry.id   AF-A0AAW2X502-F1
#
_cell.length_a   1.000
_cell.length_b   1.000
_cell.length_c   1.000
_cell.angle_alpha   90.00
_cell.angle_beta   90.00
_cell.angle_gamma   90.00
#
_symmetry.space_group_name_H-M   'P 1'
#
loop_
_entity.id
_entity.type
_entity.pdbx_description
1 polymer ?
#
loop_
_entity_poly.entity_id
_entity_poly.type
_entity_poly.pdbx_seq_one_letter_code
_entity_poly.pdbx_strand_id
1 'polypeptide(L)'
;MKIKFPTPGGVGEVQGDHLQSRKCYVEAVHKGQKRNPDEDHKRVPPGKKGKEAVAEGAPEELEAPAKVQPVEKLLNIEIIPGSPDKTTRIGSHLGGKTKEEIILCLQCNADIFA
;
A
#
# COMPACT_ATOMS: atom_id res chain seq x y z
N MET A 1 -19.53 8.99 6.83
CA MET A 1 -20.35 8.28 5.81
C MET A 1 -20.72 6.91 6.38
N LYS A 2 -21.99 6.48 6.25
CA LYS A 2 -22.47 5.18 6.74
C LYS A 2 -22.69 4.24 5.55
N ILE A 3 -22.20 3.02 5.66
CA ILE A 3 -22.33 1.97 4.66
C ILE A 3 -23.44 1.03 5.13
N LYS A 4 -24.36 0.68 4.24
CA LYS A 4 -25.46 -0.25 4.53
C LYS A 4 -25.20 -1.60 3.89
N PHE A 5 -25.55 -2.69 4.56
CA PHE A 5 -25.41 -4.05 4.03
C PHE A 5 -26.60 -4.94 4.43
N PRO A 6 -26.96 -5.94 3.62
CA PRO A 6 -28.04 -6.87 3.95
C PRO A 6 -27.69 -7.76 5.15
N THR A 7 -28.68 -8.02 6.00
CA THR A 7 -28.64 -8.96 7.12
C THR A 7 -29.92 -9.81 7.10
N PRO A 8 -29.94 -10.99 7.75
CA PRO A 8 -31.16 -11.81 7.83
C PRO A 8 -32.38 -11.08 8.44
N GLY A 9 -32.14 -10.08 9.30
CA GLY A 9 -33.18 -9.27 9.95
C GLY A 9 -33.47 -7.93 9.27
N GLY A 10 -32.93 -7.68 8.06
CA GLY A 10 -33.10 -6.40 7.35
C GLY A 10 -31.78 -5.75 6.94
N VAL A 11 -31.65 -4.44 7.11
CA VAL A 11 -30.44 -3.71 6.68
C VAL A 11 -29.60 -3.33 7.90
N GLY A 12 -28.35 -3.81 7.94
CA GLY A 12 -27.35 -3.36 8.90
C GLY A 12 -26.63 -2.10 8.41
N GLU A 13 -26.22 -1.24 9.33
CA GLU A 13 -25.44 -0.04 9.02
C GLU A 13 -24.11 -0.05 9.78
N VAL A 14 -23.02 0.27 9.10
CA VAL A 14 -21.68 0.43 9.68
C VAL A 14 -21.15 1.81 9.34
N GLN A 15 -20.55 2.47 10.33
CA GLN A 15 -19.84 3.72 10.13
C GLN A 15 -18.34 3.45 10.06
N GLY A 16 -17.71 3.87 8.96
CA GLY A 16 -16.25 3.82 8.85
C GLY A 16 -15.60 4.94 9.65
N ASP A 17 -14.55 4.61 10.39
CA ASP A 17 -13.63 5.59 10.99
C ASP A 17 -12.41 5.75 10.08
N HIS A 18 -12.30 6.92 9.45
CA HIS A 18 -11.21 7.20 8.52
C HIS A 18 -9.85 7.33 9.21
N LEU A 19 -9.82 7.82 10.46
CA LEU A 19 -8.57 7.98 11.22
C LEU A 19 -8.04 6.61 11.61
N GLN A 20 -8.90 5.75 12.16
CA GLN A 20 -8.52 4.38 12.52
C GLN A 20 -8.13 3.56 11.30
N SER A 21 -8.86 3.71 10.19
CA SER A 21 -8.53 3.02 8.94
C SER A 21 -7.17 3.46 8.40
N ARG A 22 -6.87 4.78 8.44
CA ARG A 22 -5.56 5.31 8.07
C ARG A 22 -4.44 4.80 8.98
N LYS A 23 -4.65 4.85 10.30
CA LYS A 23 -3.69 4.32 11.29
C LYS A 23 -3.39 2.84 11.04
N CYS A 24 -4.43 2.03 10.86
CA CYS A 24 -4.31 0.59 10.56
C CYS A 24 -3.51 0.33 9.27
N TYR A 25 -3.80 1.07 8.19
CA TYR A 25 -3.05 0.95 6.94
C TYR A 25 -1.56 1.27 7.12
N VAL A 26 -1.27 2.42 7.74
CA VAL A 26 0.11 2.88 7.99
C VAL A 26 0.87 1.86 8.83
N GLU A 27 0.28 1.37 9.92
CA GLU A 27 0.89 0.31 10.73
C GLU A 27 1.12 -0.99 9.97
N ALA A 28 0.16 -1.41 9.14
CA ALA A 28 0.28 -2.64 8.36
C ALA A 28 1.43 -2.56 7.36
N VAL A 29 1.60 -1.42 6.70
CA VAL A 29 2.73 -1.21 5.78
C VAL A 29 4.06 -1.19 6.53
N HIS A 30 4.15 -0.48 7.66
CA HIS A 30 5.37 -0.50 8.48
C HIS A 30 5.70 -1.90 9.02
N LYS A 31 4.69 -2.70 9.38
CA LYS A 31 4.87 -4.12 9.78
C LYS A 31 5.35 -4.97 8.60
N GLY A 32 4.85 -4.70 7.39
CA GLY A 32 5.32 -5.33 6.16
C GLY A 32 6.79 -5.03 5.85
N GLN A 33 7.25 -3.78 6.08
CA GLN A 33 8.65 -3.38 5.91
C GLN A 33 9.64 -4.11 6.84
N LYS A 34 9.16 -4.67 7.97
CA LYS A 34 9.99 -5.41 8.93
C LYS A 34 10.04 -6.91 8.67
N ARG A 35 9.34 -7.44 7.67
CA ARG A 35 9.32 -8.88 7.36
C ARG A 35 10.35 -9.20 6.27
N ASN A 36 11.11 -10.28 6.46
CA ASN A 36 12.00 -10.81 5.44
C ASN A 36 11.16 -11.46 4.30
N PRO A 37 11.55 -11.29 3.02
CA PRO A 37 10.79 -11.80 1.86
C PRO A 37 10.70 -13.33 1.73
N ASP A 38 11.46 -14.11 2.51
CA ASP A 38 11.58 -15.57 2.35
C ASP A 38 10.49 -16.39 3.08
N GLU A 39 9.68 -15.77 3.94
CA GLU A 39 8.65 -16.45 4.75
C GLU A 39 7.24 -16.23 4.17
N ASP A 40 7.12 -16.34 2.85
CA ASP A 40 5.82 -16.45 2.18
C ASP A 40 5.34 -17.90 2.37
N HIS A 41 4.30 -18.14 3.18
CA HIS A 41 3.28 -19.22 3.03
C HIS A 41 2.34 -19.42 4.24
N LYS A 42 2.12 -18.43 5.13
CA LYS A 42 0.96 -18.47 6.03
C LYS A 42 0.29 -17.11 6.21
N ARG A 43 -0.64 -16.79 5.30
CA ARG A 43 -1.69 -15.82 5.60
C ARG A 43 -2.65 -16.45 6.60
N VAL A 44 -2.53 -16.09 7.87
CA VAL A 44 -3.61 -16.25 8.84
C VAL A 44 -4.15 -14.85 9.13
N PRO A 45 -5.45 -14.57 8.92
CA PRO A 45 -6.03 -13.33 9.41
C PRO A 45 -5.99 -13.38 10.95
N PRO A 46 -5.56 -12.32 11.67
CA PRO A 46 -5.60 -12.35 13.12
C PRO A 46 -7.06 -12.33 13.58
N GLY A 47 -7.58 -13.52 13.91
CA GLY A 47 -8.76 -13.70 14.73
C GLY A 47 -8.43 -13.31 16.18
N LYS A 48 -9.06 -12.21 16.61
CA LYS A 48 -9.46 -11.80 17.99
C LYS A 48 -8.62 -12.29 19.19
N LYS A 49 -8.17 -11.34 20.02
CA LYS A 49 -8.61 -11.15 21.43
C LYS A 49 -8.01 -9.86 22.00
N GLY A 50 -8.85 -9.06 22.65
CA GLY A 50 -8.55 -7.67 23.03
C GLY A 50 -7.57 -7.51 24.20
N LYS A 51 -7.06 -6.28 24.31
CA LYS A 51 -6.84 -5.58 25.57
C LYS A 51 -7.10 -4.11 25.33
N GLU A 52 -8.05 -3.57 26.09
CA GLU A 52 -8.18 -2.14 26.31
C GLU A 52 -6.91 -1.63 26.99
N ALA A 53 -6.36 -0.54 26.49
CA ALA A 53 -5.55 0.38 27.26
C ALA A 53 -5.81 1.77 26.69
N VAL A 54 -6.72 2.48 27.36
CA VAL A 54 -6.83 3.93 27.27
C VAL A 54 -5.50 4.51 27.75
N ALA A 55 -4.88 5.34 26.92
CA ALA A 55 -4.06 6.44 27.37
C ALA A 55 -4.36 7.62 26.43
N GLU A 56 -5.23 8.52 26.89
CA GLU A 56 -5.23 9.90 26.41
C GLU A 56 -3.90 10.54 26.83
N GLY A 57 -3.23 11.20 25.88
CA GLY A 57 -1.98 11.90 26.13
C GLY A 57 -1.56 12.74 24.94
N ALA A 58 -1.93 14.03 25.00
CA ALA A 58 -1.41 15.20 24.29
C ALA A 58 -1.58 15.31 22.75
N PRO A 59 -1.86 16.55 22.25
CA PRO A 59 -1.97 16.83 20.82
C PRO A 59 -0.56 16.91 20.23
N GLU A 60 -0.05 15.78 19.75
CA GLU A 60 1.15 15.78 18.94
C GLU A 60 0.80 16.41 17.59
N GLU A 61 1.46 17.54 17.36
CA GLU A 61 1.50 18.38 16.19
C GLU A 61 1.32 17.58 14.91
N LEU A 62 0.55 18.11 13.96
CA LEU A 62 0.25 17.48 12.67
C LEU A 62 1.53 17.38 11.83
N GLU A 63 2.44 16.49 12.21
CA GLU A 63 3.56 16.09 11.38
C GLU A 63 2.95 15.52 10.10
N ALA A 64 3.41 16.06 8.98
CA ALA A 64 3.00 15.56 7.67
C ALA A 64 3.06 14.03 7.72
N PRO A 65 1.98 13.33 7.36
CA PRO A 65 1.90 11.88 7.52
C PRO A 65 3.15 11.26 6.92
N ALA A 66 3.93 10.56 7.74
CA ALA A 66 5.13 9.87 7.29
C ALA A 66 4.81 9.18 5.97
N LYS A 67 5.44 9.63 4.88
CA LYS A 67 5.13 9.15 3.54
C LYS A 67 5.41 7.66 3.53
N VAL A 68 4.35 6.87 3.49
CA VAL A 68 4.42 5.42 3.42
C VAL A 68 5.15 5.06 2.13
N GLN A 69 6.34 4.47 2.26
CA GLN A 69 7.12 4.04 1.11
C GLN A 69 6.75 2.59 0.76
N PRO A 70 6.81 2.22 -0.53
CA PRO A 70 6.67 0.83 -0.94
C PRO A 70 7.58 -0.10 -0.13
N VAL A 71 7.06 -1.26 0.26
CA VAL A 71 7.81 -2.29 0.99
C VAL A 71 8.90 -2.89 0.09
N GLU A 72 8.57 -3.07 -1.19
CA GLU A 72 9.50 -3.59 -2.18
C GLU A 72 10.43 -2.48 -2.68
N LYS A 73 11.68 -2.86 -2.98
CA LYS A 73 12.60 -2.01 -3.72
C LYS A 73 12.06 -1.79 -5.14
N LEU A 74 12.16 -0.56 -5.63
CA LEU A 74 11.72 -0.20 -6.97
C LEU A 74 12.93 0.22 -7.81
N LEU A 75 12.89 -0.12 -9.10
CA LEU A 75 13.87 0.27 -10.10
C LEU A 75 13.32 1.44 -10.92
N ASN A 76 14.15 2.47 -11.12
CA ASN A 76 13.86 3.55 -12.05
C ASN A 76 14.17 3.09 -13.48
N ILE A 77 13.25 3.36 -14.41
CA ILE A 77 13.41 3.12 -15.84
C ILE A 77 13.05 4.38 -16.62
N GLU A 78 13.66 4.56 -17.79
CA GLU A 78 13.30 5.63 -18.73
C GLU A 78 12.14 5.19 -19.62
N ILE A 79 11.06 5.99 -19.63
CA ILE A 79 9.92 5.78 -20.53
C ILE A 79 10.28 6.25 -21.94
N ILE A 80 11.09 7.30 -22.06
CA ILE A 80 11.66 7.74 -23.34
C ILE A 80 13.17 7.52 -23.29
N PRO A 81 13.74 6.61 -24.09
CA PRO A 81 15.18 6.37 -24.11
C PRO A 81 15.97 7.66 -24.33
N GLY A 82 16.92 7.95 -23.44
CA GLY A 82 17.78 9.13 -23.52
C GLY A 82 17.19 10.40 -22.88
N SER A 83 16.03 10.32 -22.24
CA SER A 83 15.41 11.42 -21.50
C SER A 83 15.42 11.12 -19.99
N PRO A 84 16.42 11.60 -19.23
CA PRO A 84 16.55 11.29 -17.80
C PRO A 84 15.39 11.86 -16.95
N ASP A 85 14.69 12.87 -17.47
CA ASP A 85 13.55 13.50 -16.80
C ASP A 85 12.25 12.69 -16.94
N LYS A 86 12.20 11.76 -17.91
CA LYS A 86 11.00 10.97 -18.24
C LYS A 86 11.16 9.54 -17.74
N THR A 87 11.11 9.38 -16.42
CA THR A 87 11.31 8.11 -15.74
C THR A 87 10.10 7.67 -14.94
N THR A 88 9.99 6.35 -14.71
CA THR A 88 9.00 5.76 -13.81
C THR A 88 9.63 4.62 -13.00
N ARG A 89 8.87 4.08 -12.04
CA ARG A 89 9.32 3.07 -11.07
C ARG A 89 8.57 1.76 -11.25
N ILE A 90 9.30 0.65 -11.35
CA ILE A 90 8.75 -0.71 -11.40
C ILE A 90 9.37 -1.59 -10.30
N GLY A 91 8.72 -2.69 -9.93
CA GLY A 91 9.21 -3.63 -8.91
C GLY A 91 10.58 -4.20 -9.25
N SER A 92 11.52 -4.23 -8.30
CA SER A 92 12.85 -4.77 -8.54
C SER A 92 12.89 -6.29 -8.64
N HIS A 93 11.89 -6.98 -8.10
CA HIS A 93 11.80 -8.44 -8.11
C HIS A 93 11.05 -9.00 -9.32
N LEU A 94 10.75 -8.16 -10.33
CA LEU A 94 10.19 -8.62 -11.60
C LEU A 94 11.19 -9.54 -12.33
N GLY A 95 10.74 -10.75 -12.71
CA GLY A 95 11.54 -11.67 -13.51
C GLY A 95 11.93 -11.06 -14.86
N GLY A 96 13.11 -11.43 -15.39
CA GLY A 96 13.73 -10.77 -16.56
C GLY A 96 12.79 -10.59 -17.76
N LYS A 97 12.14 -11.68 -18.20
CA LYS A 97 11.20 -11.63 -19.33
C LYS A 97 10.03 -10.66 -19.10
N THR A 98 9.37 -10.78 -17.94
CA THR A 98 8.23 -9.90 -17.60
C THR A 98 8.66 -8.44 -17.43
N LYS A 99 9.84 -8.22 -16.85
CA LYS A 99 10.43 -6.88 -16.71
C LYS A 99 10.65 -6.24 -18.09
N GLU A 100 11.22 -6.97 -19.04
CA GLU A 100 11.43 -6.51 -20.41
C GLU A 100 10.11 -6.19 -21.11
N GLU A 101 9.11 -7.07 -21.01
CA GLU A 101 7.77 -6.84 -21.57
C GLU A 101 7.10 -5.59 -21.01
N ILE A 102 7.22 -5.34 -19.70
CA ILE A 102 6.70 -4.14 -19.05
C ILE A 102 7.43 -2.88 -19.54
N ILE A 103 8.76 -2.91 -19.61
CA ILE A 103 9.55 -1.78 -20.10
C ILE A 103 9.16 -1.45 -21.54
N LEU A 104 9.11 -2.45 -22.42
CA LEU A 104 8.67 -2.30 -23.80
C LEU A 104 7.27 -1.71 -23.89
N CYS A 105 6.32 -2.23 -23.12
CA CYS A 105 4.95 -1.72 -23.10
C CYS A 105 4.90 -0.23 -22.70
N LEU A 106 5.62 0.16 -21.65
CA LEU A 106 5.65 1.55 -21.20
C LEU A 106 6.29 2.47 -22.24
N GLN A 107 7.38 2.02 -22.88
CA GLN A 107 8.08 2.78 -23.92
C GLN A 107 7.26 2.90 -25.21
N CYS A 108 6.54 1.84 -25.61
CA CYS A 108 5.66 1.86 -26.78
C CYS A 108 4.47 2.79 -26.62
N ASN A 109 4.05 3.06 -25.38
CA ASN A 109 2.91 3.94 -25.05
C ASN A 109 3.39 5.21 -24.33
N ALA A 110 4.55 5.74 -24.71
CA ALA A 110 5.15 6.90 -24.07
C ALA A 110 4.25 8.16 -24.13
N ASP A 111 3.32 8.24 -25.09
CA ASP A 111 2.32 9.29 -25.20
C ASP A 111 1.30 9.30 -24.05
N ILE A 112 1.06 8.15 -23.42
CA ILE A 112 0.16 8.02 -22.26
C ILE A 112 0.93 8.23 -20.96
N PHE A 113 2.19 7.78 -20.91
CA PHE A 113 2.93 7.63 -19.66
C PHE A 113 4.00 8.71 -19.41
N ALA A 114 4.39 9.54 -20.38
CA ALA A 114 5.54 10.46 -20.28
C ALA A 114 5.28 11.92 -20.68
#